data_AF-A0A953S5E1-F1
#
_entry.id   AF-A0A953S5E1-F1
#
_cell.length_a   1.000
_cell.length_b   1.000
_cell.length_c   1.000
_cell.angle_alpha   90.00
_cell.angle_beta   90.00
_cell.angle_gamma   90.00
#
_symmetry.space_group_name_H-M   'P 1'
#
loop_
_entity.id
_entity.type
_entity.pdbx_description
1 polymer ?
#
loop_
_entity_poly.entity_id
_entity_poly.type
_entity_poly.pdbx_seq_one_letter_code
_entity_poly.pdbx_strand_id
1 'polypeptide(L)'
;MRVFIAGASGVLGRRLIQQLTARGHSVIGQVRSPRGESVVRAMGGEPRHADLFDADALAKAAEGCDTMIHAAMAIPTKHNVVPADWALKLDQRHRKRHQLEHVAGCWMAATQASRIAQAGLAETN
;
A
#
# COMPACT_ATOMS: atom_id res chain seq x y z
N MET A 1 -12.85 -2.96 9.93
CA MET A 1 -12.41 -2.93 8.51
C MET A 1 -10.96 -3.33 8.42
N ARG A 2 -10.60 -3.99 7.33
CA ARG A 2 -9.24 -4.38 6.98
C ARG A 2 -8.71 -3.45 5.89
N VAL A 3 -7.70 -2.65 6.20
CA VAL A 3 -7.19 -1.58 5.34
C VAL A 3 -5.79 -1.93 4.85
N PHE A 4 -5.61 -1.98 3.53
CA PHE A 4 -4.30 -2.14 2.91
C PHE A 4 -3.66 -0.78 2.62
N ILE A 5 -2.40 -0.60 2.98
CA ILE A 5 -1.67 0.66 2.76
C ILE A 5 -0.43 0.39 1.92
N ALA A 6 -0.40 0.90 0.68
CA ALA A 6 0.80 0.95 -0.13
C ALA A 6 1.75 2.06 0.38
N GLY A 7 3.05 1.77 0.55
CA GLY A 7 3.99 2.75 1.13
C GLY A 7 3.86 2.91 2.65
N ALA A 8 3.45 1.84 3.35
CA ALA A 8 3.12 1.85 4.77
C ALA A 8 4.27 2.27 5.70
N SER A 9 5.52 1.94 5.35
CA SER A 9 6.71 2.34 6.14
C SER A 9 7.13 3.80 5.96
N GLY A 10 6.48 4.55 5.06
CA GLY A 10 6.77 5.95 4.77
C GLY A 10 6.34 6.93 5.86
N VAL A 11 6.58 8.23 5.64
CA VAL A 11 6.20 9.29 6.60
C VAL A 11 4.68 9.30 6.85
N LEU A 12 3.88 9.28 5.79
CA LEU A 12 2.43 9.26 5.92
C LEU A 12 1.89 7.89 6.36
N GLY A 13 2.41 6.80 5.78
CA GLY A 13 1.98 5.43 6.08
C GLY A 13 2.05 5.08 7.56
N ARG A 14 3.14 5.44 8.25
CA ARG A 14 3.31 5.20 9.69
C ARG A 14 2.20 5.84 10.53
N ARG A 15 1.87 7.10 10.24
CA ARG A 15 0.78 7.81 10.93
C ARG A 15 -0.58 7.20 10.62
N LEU A 16 -0.81 6.79 9.38
CA LEU A 16 -2.06 6.13 8.98
C LEU A 16 -2.25 4.81 9.74
N ILE A 17 -1.22 3.97 9.85
CA ILE A 17 -1.29 2.72 10.62
C ILE A 17 -1.71 3.01 12.05
N GLN A 18 -0.99 3.89 12.76
CA GLN A 18 -1.31 4.22 14.15
C GLN A 18 -2.74 4.74 14.31
N GLN A 19 -3.17 5.65 13.44
CA GLN A 19 -4.49 6.27 13.50
C GLN A 19 -5.63 5.30 13.17
N LEU A 20 -5.42 4.37 12.24
CA LEU A 20 -6.42 3.37 11.85
C LEU A 20 -6.50 2.24 12.87
N THR A 21 -5.36 1.74 13.35
CA THR A 21 -5.30 0.74 14.43
C THR A 21 -5.93 1.29 15.71
N ALA A 22 -5.66 2.55 16.09
CA ALA A 22 -6.29 3.18 17.25
C ALA A 22 -7.81 3.33 17.14
N ARG A 23 -8.36 3.32 15.92
CA ARG A 23 -9.81 3.31 15.65
C ARG A 23 -10.41 1.91 15.56
N GLY A 24 -9.63 0.86 15.82
CA GLY A 24 -10.08 -0.53 15.77
C GLY A 24 -10.09 -1.15 14.37
N HIS A 25 -9.42 -0.54 13.39
CA HIS A 25 -9.24 -1.14 12.07
C HIS A 25 -8.02 -2.07 12.05
N SER A 26 -8.11 -3.17 11.31
CA SER A 26 -6.97 -4.05 11.04
C SER A 26 -6.18 -3.48 9.86
N VAL A 27 -4.91 -3.17 10.07
CA VAL A 27 -4.09 -2.52 9.02
C VAL A 27 -3.07 -3.48 8.46
N ILE A 28 -3.09 -3.66 7.14
CA ILE A 28 -2.08 -4.36 6.35
C ILE A 28 -1.16 -3.33 5.72
N GLY A 29 0.12 -3.37 6.06
CA GLY A 29 1.13 -2.46 5.51
C GLY A 29 1.97 -3.13 4.43
N GLN A 30 1.95 -2.59 3.20
CA GLN A 30 2.85 -3.03 2.14
C GLN A 30 4.30 -2.65 2.49
N VAL A 31 5.20 -3.61 2.32
CA VAL A 31 6.64 -3.47 2.54
C VAL A 31 7.43 -4.16 1.43
N ARG A 32 8.72 -3.81 1.31
CA ARG A 32 9.67 -4.40 0.35
C ARG A 32 11.01 -4.76 1.00
N SER A 33 11.11 -4.63 2.31
CA SER A 33 12.36 -4.87 3.05
C SER A 33 12.08 -5.22 4.52
N PRO A 34 13.00 -5.97 5.18
CA PRO A 34 12.87 -6.32 6.59
C PRO A 34 12.76 -5.10 7.50
N ARG A 35 13.48 -4.01 7.18
CA ARG A 35 13.34 -2.74 7.91
C ARG A 35 11.92 -2.18 7.83
N GLY A 36 11.28 -2.30 6.67
CA GLY A 36 9.88 -1.89 6.48
C GLY A 36 8.94 -2.72 7.35
N GLU A 37 9.17 -4.04 7.44
CA GLU A 37 8.38 -4.92 8.31
C GLU A 37 8.44 -4.50 9.77
N SER A 38 9.66 -4.28 10.30
CA SER A 38 9.84 -3.85 11.69
C SER A 38 9.12 -2.53 11.97
N VAL A 39 9.16 -1.58 11.02
CA VAL A 39 8.42 -0.32 11.12
C VAL A 39 6.92 -0.56 11.15
N VAL A 40 6.37 -1.35 10.25
CA VAL A 40 4.92 -1.62 10.19
C VAL A 40 4.42 -2.30 11.46
N ARG A 41 5.16 -3.33 11.94
CA ARG A 41 4.84 -4.02 13.19
C ARG A 41 4.88 -3.07 14.39
N ALA A 42 5.92 -2.24 14.50
CA ALA A 42 6.06 -1.26 15.58
C ALA A 42 4.93 -0.22 15.61
N MET A 43 4.32 0.09 14.46
CA MET A 43 3.17 1.00 14.38
C MET A 43 1.83 0.31 14.65
N GLY A 44 1.80 -1.02 14.82
CA GLY A 44 0.58 -1.80 15.07
C GLY A 44 -0.10 -2.34 13.82
N GLY A 45 0.62 -2.48 12.70
CA GLY A 45 0.13 -3.10 11.47
C GLY A 45 0.73 -4.48 11.19
N GLU A 46 0.09 -5.24 10.31
CA GLU A 46 0.58 -6.51 9.76
C GLU A 46 1.36 -6.21 8.45
N PRO A 47 2.66 -6.54 8.36
CA PRO A 47 3.39 -6.33 7.11
C PRO A 47 3.05 -7.39 6.06
N ARG A 48 2.89 -6.97 4.81
CA ARG A 48 2.86 -7.86 3.63
C ARG A 48 3.86 -7.39 2.58
N HIS A 49 4.61 -8.34 2.04
CA HIS A 49 5.53 -8.06 0.93
C HIS A 49 4.81 -8.01 -0.39
N ALA A 50 5.02 -6.92 -1.13
CA ALA A 50 4.62 -6.77 -2.52
C ALA A 50 5.44 -5.65 -3.15
N ASP A 51 5.83 -5.79 -4.42
CA ASP A 51 6.33 -4.63 -5.14
C ASP A 51 5.17 -3.78 -5.65
N LEU A 52 5.33 -2.46 -5.56
CA LEU A 52 4.32 -1.49 -5.99
C LEU A 52 4.24 -1.37 -7.52
N PHE A 53 5.24 -1.90 -8.23
CA PHE A 53 5.30 -1.96 -9.69
C PHE A 53 4.82 -3.29 -10.27
N ASP A 54 4.47 -4.24 -9.41
CA ASP A 54 3.93 -5.54 -9.80
C ASP A 54 2.44 -5.58 -9.44
N ALA A 55 1.59 -5.49 -10.46
CA ALA A 55 0.15 -5.42 -10.28
C ALA A 55 -0.42 -6.65 -9.56
N ASP A 56 0.03 -7.83 -9.97
CA ASP A 56 -0.49 -9.10 -9.48
C ASP A 56 -0.03 -9.33 -8.03
N ALA A 57 1.23 -9.01 -7.73
CA ALA A 57 1.74 -9.07 -6.36
C ALA A 57 0.97 -8.11 -5.44
N LEU A 58 0.66 -6.91 -5.89
CA LEU A 58 -0.08 -5.93 -5.09
C LEU A 58 -1.54 -6.37 -4.89
N ALA A 59 -2.20 -6.90 -5.92
CA ALA A 59 -3.56 -7.42 -5.83
C ALA A 59 -3.65 -8.60 -4.84
N LYS A 60 -2.72 -9.57 -4.93
CA LYS A 60 -2.61 -10.68 -3.98
C LYS A 60 -2.36 -10.19 -2.55
N ALA A 61 -1.46 -9.21 -2.38
CA ALA A 61 -1.19 -8.66 -1.06
C ALA A 61 -2.37 -7.87 -0.48
N ALA A 62 -3.22 -7.27 -1.31
CA ALA A 62 -4.43 -6.56 -0.90
C ALA A 62 -5.64 -7.49 -0.69
N GLU A 63 -5.54 -8.77 -1.00
CA GLU A 63 -6.65 -9.72 -0.92
C GLU A 63 -7.26 -9.77 0.50
N GLY A 64 -8.59 -9.80 0.53
CA GLY A 64 -9.40 -9.78 1.75
C GLY A 64 -9.40 -8.45 2.50
N CYS A 65 -8.93 -7.35 1.89
CA CYS A 65 -9.04 -6.00 2.45
C CYS A 65 -10.28 -5.27 1.93
N ASP A 66 -10.91 -4.47 2.80
CA ASP A 66 -12.10 -3.67 2.47
C ASP A 66 -11.74 -2.38 1.73
N THR A 67 -10.50 -1.89 1.92
CA THR A 67 -10.04 -0.61 1.35
C THR A 67 -8.54 -0.63 1.12
N MET A 68 -8.09 0.05 0.05
CA MET A 68 -6.68 0.30 -0.23
C MET A 68 -6.36 1.80 -0.21
N ILE A 69 -5.27 2.17 0.47
CA ILE A 69 -4.73 3.54 0.53
C ILE A 69 -3.36 3.57 -0.14
N HIS A 70 -3.18 4.47 -1.10
CA HIS A 70 -1.89 4.73 -1.72
C HIS A 70 -1.14 5.85 -0.99
N ALA A 71 -0.19 5.49 -0.12
CA ALA A 71 0.66 6.43 0.63
C ALA A 71 2.14 6.39 0.18
N ALA A 72 2.43 5.81 -0.99
CA ALA A 72 3.77 5.71 -1.54
C ALA A 72 4.16 7.02 -2.26
N MET A 73 4.81 7.92 -1.52
CA MET A 73 5.29 9.19 -2.05
C MET A 73 6.81 9.21 -2.17
N ALA A 74 7.32 9.69 -3.31
CA ALA A 74 8.73 10.00 -3.48
C ALA A 74 9.02 11.35 -2.80
N ILE A 75 9.40 11.31 -1.53
CA ILE A 75 9.85 12.49 -0.78
C ILE A 75 11.35 12.37 -0.41
N PRO A 76 12.10 13.49 -0.37
CA PRO A 76 13.42 13.50 0.24
C PRO A 76 13.32 13.15 1.72
N THR A 77 14.24 12.31 2.22
CA THR A 77 14.23 11.83 3.62
C THR A 77 15.43 12.33 4.44
N LYS A 78 16.27 13.21 3.88
CA LYS A 78 17.41 13.80 4.60
C LYS A 78 17.00 15.10 5.30
N HIS A 79 17.73 15.49 6.35
CA HIS A 79 17.40 16.66 7.16
C HIS A 79 17.65 18.00 6.45
N ASN A 80 18.67 18.08 5.59
CA ASN A 80 19.02 19.28 4.83
C ASN A 80 18.56 19.13 3.38
N VAL A 81 17.26 19.22 3.16
CA VAL A 81 16.65 19.13 1.83
C VAL A 81 16.89 20.43 1.07
N VAL A 82 17.49 20.35 -0.11
CA VAL A 82 17.64 21.48 -1.04
C VAL A 82 16.72 21.29 -2.24
N PRO A 83 16.41 22.34 -3.03
CA PRO A 83 15.51 22.23 -4.18
C PRO A 83 15.89 21.14 -5.19
N ALA A 84 17.18 20.85 -5.37
CA ALA A 84 17.66 19.78 -6.24
C ALA A 84 17.19 18.37 -5.82
N ASP A 85 16.99 18.13 -4.52
CA ASP A 85 16.49 16.84 -4.03
C ASP A 85 15.03 16.61 -4.41
N TRP A 86 14.25 17.69 -4.39
CA TRP A 86 12.88 17.66 -4.87
C TRP A 86 12.84 17.41 -6.37
N ALA A 87 13.71 18.05 -7.16
CA ALA A 87 13.80 17.82 -8.59
C ALA A 87 14.08 16.34 -8.93
N LEU A 88 15.05 15.72 -8.24
CA LEU A 88 15.34 14.28 -8.40
C LEU A 88 14.14 13.40 -8.03
N LYS A 89 13.42 13.72 -6.94
CA LYS A 89 12.26 12.96 -6.50
C LYS A 89 11.04 13.15 -7.41
N LEU A 90 10.85 14.35 -7.94
CA LEU A 90 9.82 14.64 -8.93
C LEU A 90 10.08 13.89 -10.22
N ASP A 91 11.31 13.87 -10.70
CA ASP A 91 11.72 13.09 -11.88
C ASP A 91 11.51 11.57 -11.65
N GLN A 92 11.86 11.05 -10.48
CA GLN A 92 11.52 9.67 -10.07
C GLN A 92 9.99 9.42 -10.09
N ARG A 93 9.18 10.39 -9.64
CA ARG A 93 7.71 10.30 -9.69
C ARG A 93 7.18 10.37 -11.12
N HIS A 94 7.72 11.23 -11.97
CA HIS A 94 7.31 11.38 -13.37
C HIS A 94 7.61 10.13 -14.18
N ARG A 95 8.81 9.55 -14.03
CA ARG A 95 9.15 8.24 -14.62
C ARG A 95 8.26 7.10 -14.14
N LYS A 96 7.56 7.28 -13.02
CA LYS A 96 6.74 6.26 -12.35
C LYS A 96 5.27 6.66 -12.29
N ARG A 97 4.82 7.62 -13.12
CA ARG A 97 3.44 8.13 -13.13
C ARG A 97 2.38 7.04 -13.31
N HIS A 98 2.71 5.95 -14.01
CA HIS A 98 1.85 4.77 -14.15
C HIS A 98 1.54 4.04 -12.82
N GLN A 99 2.20 4.39 -11.71
CA GLN A 99 1.90 3.82 -10.38
C GLN A 99 0.46 4.02 -9.93
N LEU A 100 -0.16 5.17 -10.23
CA LEU A 100 -1.54 5.44 -9.79
C LEU A 100 -2.55 4.63 -10.61
N GLU A 101 -2.32 4.49 -11.92
CA GLU A 101 -3.11 3.63 -12.81
C GLU A 101 -2.95 2.16 -12.40
N HIS A 102 -1.74 1.75 -12.03
CA HIS A 102 -1.46 0.41 -11.52
C HIS A 102 -2.24 0.13 -10.23
N VAL A 103 -2.15 1.02 -9.22
CA VAL A 103 -2.80 0.79 -7.92
C VAL A 103 -4.33 0.81 -8.05
N ALA A 104 -4.89 1.69 -8.89
CA ALA A 104 -6.32 1.70 -9.20
C ALA A 104 -6.74 0.43 -9.97
N GLY A 105 -5.95 0.01 -10.96
CA GLY A 105 -6.14 -1.24 -11.70
C GLY A 105 -6.07 -2.48 -10.80
N CYS A 106 -5.10 -2.54 -9.89
CA CYS A 106 -4.98 -3.59 -8.88
C CYS A 106 -6.18 -3.63 -7.95
N TRP A 107 -6.68 -2.47 -7.51
CA TRP A 107 -7.88 -2.41 -6.68
C TRP A 107 -9.10 -2.95 -7.43
N MET A 108 -9.27 -2.57 -8.70
CA MET A 108 -10.35 -3.09 -9.55
C MET A 108 -10.22 -4.60 -9.78
N ALA A 109 -9.01 -5.10 -10.05
CA ALA A 109 -8.73 -6.53 -10.22
C ALA A 109 -9.00 -7.31 -8.92
N ALA A 110 -8.55 -6.80 -7.76
CA ALA A 110 -8.78 -7.42 -6.45
C ALA A 110 -10.27 -7.42 -6.06
N THR A 111 -11.01 -6.33 -6.34
CA THR A 111 -12.46 -6.28 -6.08
C THR A 111 -13.28 -7.10 -7.10
N GLN A 112 -12.81 -7.27 -8.33
CA GLN A 112 -13.44 -8.14 -9.32
C GLN A 112 -13.19 -9.61 -9.00
N ALA A 113 -11.96 -9.97 -8.61
CA ALA A 113 -11.61 -11.31 -8.13
C ALA A 113 -12.40 -11.68 -6.86
N SER A 114 -12.54 -10.75 -5.91
CA SER A 114 -13.34 -10.97 -4.69
C SER A 114 -14.84 -11.13 -4.98
N ARG A 115 -15.39 -10.40 -5.97
CA ARG A 115 -16.78 -10.60 -6.44
C ARG A 115 -16.99 -11.94 -7.13
N ILE A 116 -16.04 -12.39 -7.96
CA ILE A 116 -16.13 -13.70 -8.64
C ILE A 116 -16.00 -14.85 -7.63
N ALA A 117 -15.10 -14.74 -6.65
CA ALA A 117 -14.94 -15.73 -5.59
C ALA A 117 -16.19 -15.84 -4.69
N GLN A 118 -16.84 -14.71 -4.36
CA GLN A 118 -18.10 -14.70 -3.62
C GLN A 118 -19.28 -15.22 -4.45
N ALA A 119 -19.30 -14.97 -5.76
CA ALA A 119 -20.32 -15.50 -6.67
C ALA A 119 -20.18 -17.03 -6.85
N GLY A 120 -18.96 -17.57 -6.99
CA GLY A 120 -18.74 -19.01 -7.12
C GLY A 120 -19.06 -19.82 -5.85
N LEU A 121 -18.97 -19.20 -4.67
CA LEU A 121 -19.40 -19.80 -3.40
C LEU A 121 -20.93 -19.73 -3.19
N ALA A 122 -21.65 -18.89 -3.93
CA ALA A 122 -23.10 -18.79 -3.87
C ALA A 122 -23.81 -19.76 -4.84
N GLU A 123 -23.11 -20.27 -5.87
CA GLU A 123 -23.66 -21.22 -6.86
C GLU A 123 -23.46 -22.70 -6.46
N THR A 124 -22.80 -22.98 -5.33
CA THR A 124 -22.49 -24.34 -4.85
C THR A 124 -23.34 -24.79 -3.65
N ASN A 125 -24.48 -24.14 -3.39
CA ASN A 125 -25.41 -24.52 -2.31
C ASN A 125 -26.86 -24.62 -2.80
#